data_AF-A0A7V5K716-F1
#
_entry.id   AF-A0A7V5K716-F1
#
_cell.length_a   1.000
_cell.length_b   1.000
_cell.length_c   1.000
_cell.angle_alpha   90.00
_cell.angle_beta   90.00
_cell.angle_gamma   90.00
#
_symmetry.space_group_name_H-M   'P 1'
#
loop_
_entity.id
_entity.type
_entity.pdbx_description
1 polymer ?
#
loop_
_entity_poly.entity_id
_entity_poly.type
_entity_poly.pdbx_seq_one_letter_code
_entity_poly.pdbx_strand_id
1 'polypeptide(L)' 'MKGTSCRNHEENLRRCNCTYEPCHRKGYCCECLHYHRSHGELPACFFPAEIERSYDRSLARFLSLERAKS' A
#
# COMPACT_ATOMS: atom_id res chain seq x y z
N MET A 1 -0.52 13.75 -12.97
CA MET A 1 -1.00 14.90 -12.19
C MET A 1 -1.05 14.46 -10.73
N LYS A 2 -0.17 14.98 -9.86
CA LYS A 2 -0.37 14.86 -8.41
C LYS A 2 -1.58 15.72 -8.09
N GLY A 3 -2.66 15.12 -7.60
CA GLY A 3 -3.84 15.88 -7.21
C GLY A 3 -3.45 16.77 -6.05
N THR A 4 -3.33 18.09 -6.26
CA THR A 4 -2.58 19.03 -5.41
C THR A 4 -3.15 19.24 -4.01
N SER A 5 -4.17 18.48 -3.61
CA SER A 5 -4.74 18.53 -2.26
C SER A 5 -5.48 17.22 -1.98
N CYS A 6 -4.90 16.37 -1.12
CA CYS A 6 -5.63 15.26 -0.51
C CYS A 6 -5.98 15.65 0.93
N ARG A 7 -7.28 15.87 1.20
CA ARG A 7 -7.79 16.24 2.54
C ARG A 7 -7.31 15.30 3.64
N ASN A 8 -7.12 14.02 3.32
CA ASN A 8 -6.76 12.97 4.29
C ASN A 8 -5.27 12.63 4.26
N HIS A 9 -4.42 13.42 3.59
CA HIS A 9 -3.02 13.06 3.35
C HIS A 9 -2.27 12.71 4.65
N GLU A 10 -2.35 13.56 5.67
CA GLU A 10 -1.65 13.35 6.95
C GLU A 10 -2.16 12.10 7.69
N GLU A 11 -3.47 11.90 7.72
CA GLU A 11 -4.08 10.73 8.36
C GLU A 11 -3.73 9.43 7.62
N ASN A 12 -3.77 9.46 6.28
CA ASN A 12 -3.33 8.34 5.46
C ASN A 12 -1.85 8.04 5.66
N LEU A 13 -1.01 9.07 5.82
CA LEU A 13 0.42 8.91 6.04
C LEU A 13 0.70 8.19 7.37
N ARG A 14 -0.07 8.48 8.43
CA ARG A 14 0.03 7.75 9.72
C ARG A 14 -0.32 6.26 9.61
N ARG A 15 -1.21 5.90 8.68
CA ARG A 15 -1.64 4.51 8.44
C ARG A 15 -0.77 3.77 7.41
N CYS A 16 0.09 4.50 6.71
CA CYS A 16 0.92 3.95 5.65
C CYS A 16 2.16 3.27 6.23
N ASN A 17 2.23 1.95 6.12
CA ASN A 17 3.38 1.13 6.52
C ASN A 17 4.37 0.84 5.37
N CYS A 18 4.22 1.49 4.21
CA CYS A 18 5.12 1.28 3.06
C CYS A 18 6.59 1.49 3.44
N THR A 19 7.40 0.44 3.29
CA THR A 19 8.82 0.41 3.69
C THR A 19 9.76 0.92 2.60
N TYR A 20 9.28 1.07 1.37
CA TYR A 20 10.08 1.57 0.25
C TYR A 20 10.39 3.07 0.42
N GLU A 21 11.65 3.44 0.26
CA GLU A 21 12.11 4.84 0.32
C GLU A 21 13.15 5.10 -0.81
N PRO A 22 12.97 6.15 -1.64
CA PRO A 22 11.91 7.17 -1.56
C PRO A 22 10.57 6.75 -2.17
N CYS A 23 9.46 6.91 -1.42
CA CYS A 23 8.10 6.68 -1.93
C CYS A 23 7.28 7.97 -1.97
N HIS A 24 7.17 8.57 -3.15
CA HIS A 24 6.47 9.84 -3.36
C HIS A 24 4.92 9.75 -3.32
N ARG A 25 4.35 8.55 -3.14
CA ARG A 25 2.90 8.29 -3.10
C ARG A 25 2.36 8.05 -1.69
N LYS A 26 3.23 8.01 -0.66
CA LYS A 26 2.80 7.86 0.74
C LYS A 26 1.79 8.96 1.08
N GLY A 27 0.70 8.60 1.76
CA GLY A 27 -0.40 9.52 2.08
C GLY A 27 -1.40 9.78 0.94
N TYR A 28 -1.03 9.55 -0.32
CA TYR A 28 -1.89 9.71 -1.50
C TYR A 28 -2.48 8.35 -1.93
N CYS A 29 -3.43 7.82 -1.16
CA CYS A 29 -3.95 6.45 -1.35
C CYS A 29 -4.50 6.17 -2.76
N CYS A 30 -5.14 7.13 -3.44
CA CYS A 30 -5.60 6.93 -4.81
C CYS A 30 -4.44 6.68 -5.78
N GLU A 31 -3.36 7.47 -5.67
CA GLU A 31 -2.16 7.32 -6.49
C GLU A 31 -1.45 5.99 -6.17
N CYS A 32 -1.37 5.64 -4.89
CA CYS A 32 -0.80 4.39 -4.42
C CYS A 32 -1.56 3.17 -4.97
N LEU A 33 -2.90 3.20 -4.88
CA LEU A 33 -3.77 2.13 -5.37
C LEU A 33 -3.67 1.95 -6.88
N HIS A 34 -3.72 3.04 -7.66
CA HIS A 34 -3.58 2.96 -9.12
C HIS A 34 -2.22 2.40 -9.53
N TYR A 35 -1.14 2.83 -8.85
CA TYR A 35 0.20 2.34 -9.10
C TYR A 35 0.32 0.84 -8.83
N HIS A 36 -0.04 0.35 -7.65
CA HIS A 36 0.11 -1.07 -7.35
C HIS A 36 -0.84 -1.93 -8.19
N ARG A 37 -2.07 -1.47 -8.43
CA ARG A 37 -3.01 -2.17 -9.31
C ARG A 37 -2.46 -2.35 -10.73
N SER A 38 -1.77 -1.37 -11.29
CA SER A 38 -1.18 -1.51 -12.63
C SER A 38 -0.04 -2.52 -12.69
N HIS A 39 0.50 -2.93 -11.54
CA HIS A 39 1.54 -3.95 -11.39
C HIS A 39 0.98 -5.30 -10.89
N GLY A 40 -0.34 -5.45 -10.76
CA GLY A 40 -0.94 -6.67 -10.21
C GLY A 40 -0.74 -6.83 -8.69
N GLU A 41 -0.48 -5.73 -7.99
CA GLU A 41 -0.18 -5.66 -6.56
C GLU A 41 -1.27 -4.91 -5.77
N LEU A 42 -1.20 -5.02 -4.45
CA LEU A 42 -1.93 -4.16 -3.51
C LEU A 42 -0.99 -3.20 -2.78
N PRO A 43 -1.47 -2.05 -2.29
CA PRO A 43 -0.69 -1.17 -1.43
C PRO A 43 -0.19 -1.85 -0.15
N ALA A 44 0.92 -1.35 0.37
CA ALA A 44 1.54 -1.81 1.63
C ALA A 44 0.56 -1.96 2.80
N CYS A 45 -0.41 -1.05 2.92
CA CYS A 45 -1.38 -1.03 4.02
C CYS A 45 -2.35 -2.21 4.04
N PHE A 46 -2.32 -3.08 3.03
CA PHE A 46 -3.05 -4.35 2.99
C PHE A 46 -2.24 -5.51 3.60
N PHE A 47 -0.98 -5.29 3.97
CA PHE A 47 -0.07 -6.30 4.46
C PHE A 47 0.41 -5.97 5.88
N PRO A 48 0.60 -6.98 6.75
CA PRO A 48 1.31 -6.81 8.02
C PRO A 48 2.72 -6.26 7.78
N ALA A 49 3.26 -5.51 8.75
CA ALA A 49 4.54 -4.81 8.61
C ALA A 49 5.71 -5.77 8.34
N GLU A 50 5.66 -6.97 8.91
CA GLU A 50 6.63 -8.04 8.69
C GLU A 50 6.60 -8.59 7.25
N ILE A 51 5.43 -8.60 6.61
CA ILE A 51 5.27 -9.07 5.23
C ILE A 51 5.63 -7.96 4.24
N GLU A 52 5.20 -6.73 4.51
CA GLU A 52 5.54 -5.57 3.68
C GLU A 52 7.05 -5.37 3.52
N ARG A 53 7.85 -5.74 4.53
CA ARG A 53 9.34 -5.71 4.45
C ARG A 53 9.92 -6.68 3.41
N SER A 54 9.20 -7.72 3.01
CA SER A 54 9.63 -8.64 1.95
C SER A 54 9.28 -8.12 0.54
N TYR A 55 8.51 -7.03 0.46
CA TYR A 55 8.01 -6.43 -0.78
C TYR A 55 7.11 -7.33 -1.65
N ASP A 56 6.69 -8.50 -1.15
CA ASP A 56 5.72 -9.34 -1.84
C ASP A 56 4.31 -8.76 -1.63
N ARG A 57 3.95 -7.83 -2.52
CA ARG A 57 2.66 -7.15 -2.54
C ARG A 57 1.66 -7.80 -3.49
N SER A 58 1.91 -9.06 -3.88
CA SER A 58 1.07 -9.77 -4.84
C SER A 58 -0.33 -10.07 -4.28
N LEU A 59 -1.32 -10.17 -5.17
CA LEU A 59 -2.66 -10.64 -4.82
C LEU A 59 -2.63 -12.05 -4.22
N ALA A 60 -1.74 -12.92 -4.70
CA ALA A 60 -1.57 -14.26 -4.17
C ALA A 60 -1.13 -14.22 -2.70
N ARG A 61 -0.17 -13.34 -2.36
CA ARG A 61 0.26 -13.15 -0.98
C ARG A 61 -0.87 -12.65 -0.10
N PHE A 62 -1.62 -11.64 -0.56
CA PHE A 62 -2.78 -11.13 0.17
C PHE A 62 -3.83 -12.22 0.45
N LEU A 63 -4.23 -12.98 -0.58
CA LEU A 63 -5.21 -14.07 -0.43
C LEU A 63 -4.73 -15.18 0.51
N SER A 64 -3.42 -15.45 0.57
CA SER A 64 -2.86 -16.42 1.52
C SER A 64 -3.05 -15.99 2.97
N LEU A 65 -2.92 -14.68 3.24
CA LEU A 65 -3.11 -14.11 4.58
C LEU A 65 -4.59 -14.16 5.00
N GLU A 66 -5.50 -13.85 4.09
CA GLU A 66 -6.94 -13.88 4.40
C GLU A 66 -7.46 -15.31 4.64
N ARG A 67 -6.96 -16.29 3.90
CA ARG A 67 -7.28 -17.71 4.13
C ARG A 67 -6.77 -18.22 5.48
N ALA A 68 -5.61 -17.77 5.92
CA ALA A 68 -5.02 -18.18 7.20
C ALA A 68 -5.77 -17.61 8.43
N LYS A 69 -6.64 -16.61 8.24
CA LYS A 69 -7.48 -16.02 9.29
C LYS A 69 -8.84 -16.73 9.43
N SER A 70 -9.20 -17.60 8.49
CA SER A 70 -10.49 -18.31 8.44
C SER A 70 -10.46 -19.62 9.22
#